data_AF-R7VMC0-F1
#
_entry.id   AF-R7VMC0-F1
#
_cell.length_a   1.000
_cell.length_b   1.000
_cell.length_c   1.000
_cell.angle_alpha   90.00
_cell.angle_beta   90.00
_cell.angle_gamma   90.00
#
_symmetry.space_group_name_H-M   'P 1'
#
loop_
_entity.id
_entity.type
_entity.pdbx_description
1 polymer ?
#
loop_
_entity_poly.entity_id
_entity_poly.type
_entity_poly.pdbx_seq_one_letter_code
_entity_poly.pdbx_strand_id
1 'polypeptide(L)'
;MHSHHMQVAQHFFPSSICAAALPIIHLLEDLEVNLDGVAVSEVAEKVIWNCLVEEPTLFLRTFLEKITQRDKQEELIFLLRKLLYHLRELPAQTAHCLFNYLVGFIMFYVRSPAEGGTEAVGQALSVLWQVVPSVNGIYFKDLKQTLRKEQCDRMRRVIDDVASEPFCTSIQE
;
A
#
# COMPACT_ATOMS: atom_id res chain seq x y z
N MET A 1 6.70 40.91 31.99
CA MET A 1 6.36 40.57 30.60
C MET A 1 6.03 39.09 30.57
N HIS A 2 4.75 38.74 30.42
CA HIS A 2 4.31 37.34 30.40
C HIS A 2 4.35 36.84 28.95
N SER A 3 5.30 35.95 28.67
CA SER A 3 5.41 35.28 27.38
C SER A 3 4.20 34.38 27.18
N HIS A 4 3.32 34.76 26.25
CA HIS A 4 2.26 33.88 25.76
C HIS A 4 2.93 32.68 25.07
N HIS A 5 2.86 31.51 25.70
CA HIS A 5 3.13 30.24 25.02
C HIS A 5 2.11 30.11 23.89
N MET A 6 2.53 30.34 22.64
CA MET A 6 1.77 29.92 21.47
C MET A 6 1.66 28.40 21.54
N GLN A 7 0.49 27.89 21.92
CA GLN A 7 0.15 26.50 21.67
C GLN A 7 0.04 26.32 20.16
N VAL A 8 1.07 25.75 19.56
CA VAL A 8 1.00 25.24 18.19
C VAL A 8 0.00 24.09 18.24
N ALA A 9 -1.13 24.25 17.55
CA ALA A 9 -2.13 23.19 17.42
C ALA A 9 -1.45 21.95 16.82
N GLN A 10 -1.46 20.83 17.54
CA GLN A 10 -0.95 19.57 17.01
C GLN A 10 -1.78 19.20 15.78
N HIS A 11 -1.13 18.89 14.65
CA HIS A 11 -1.79 18.29 13.51
C HIS A 11 -2.34 16.94 13.96
N PHE A 12 -3.67 16.85 14.08
CA PHE A 12 -4.35 15.61 14.42
C PHE A 12 -4.96 15.05 13.15
N PHE A 13 -4.54 13.83 12.78
CA PHE A 13 -5.18 13.13 11.67
C PHE A 13 -6.63 12.79 12.04
N PRO A 14 -7.64 13.20 11.25
CA PRO A 14 -9.03 12.97 11.61
C PRO A 14 -9.36 11.47 11.69
N SER A 15 -9.77 11.00 12.86
CA SER A 15 -10.14 9.60 13.08
C SER A 15 -11.31 9.14 12.20
N SER A 16 -12.20 10.06 11.81
CA SER A 16 -13.27 9.84 10.84
C SER A 16 -12.73 9.44 9.47
N ILE A 17 -11.63 10.04 9.02
CA ILE A 17 -10.98 9.70 7.75
C ILE A 17 -10.35 8.31 7.83
N CYS A 18 -9.68 7.97 8.95
CA CYS A 18 -9.18 6.60 9.15
C CYS A 18 -10.30 5.55 9.06
N ALA A 19 -11.44 5.82 9.70
CA ALA A 19 -12.59 4.92 9.65
C ALA A 19 -13.21 4.81 8.25
N ALA A 20 -13.14 5.90 7.47
CA ALA A 20 -13.67 5.98 6.11
C ALA A 20 -12.65 5.55 5.03
N ALA A 21 -11.45 5.10 5.38
CA ALA A 21 -10.40 4.81 4.40
C ALA A 21 -10.84 3.82 3.31
N LEU A 22 -11.43 2.68 3.67
CA LEU A 22 -11.94 1.71 2.68
C LEU A 22 -13.11 2.27 1.86
N PRO A 23 -14.16 2.88 2.48
CA PRO A 23 -15.21 3.57 1.73
C PRO A 23 -14.69 4.59 0.72
N ILE A 24 -13.71 5.43 1.09
CA ILE A 24 -13.14 6.45 0.19
C ILE A 24 -12.45 5.79 -1.01
N ILE A 25 -11.77 4.65 -0.81
CA ILE A 25 -11.16 3.88 -1.91
C ILE A 25 -12.23 3.31 -2.86
N HIS A 26 -13.41 2.93 -2.35
CA HIS A 26 -14.50 2.50 -3.22
C HIS A 26 -15.00 3.62 -4.14
N LEU A 27 -14.97 4.87 -3.67
CA LEU A 27 -15.41 6.06 -4.42
C LEU A 27 -14.48 6.44 -5.58
N LEU A 28 -13.28 5.84 -5.71
CA LEU A 28 -12.35 6.12 -6.81
C LEU A 28 -12.92 5.78 -8.19
N GLU A 29 -13.95 4.94 -8.28
CA GLU A 29 -14.63 4.58 -9.54
C GLU A 29 -15.98 5.29 -9.70
N ASP A 30 -16.33 6.18 -8.77
CA ASP A 30 -17.58 6.93 -8.83
C ASP A 30 -17.43 8.13 -9.79
N LEU A 31 -18.17 8.05 -10.89
CA LEU A 31 -18.16 9.05 -11.97
C LEU A 31 -19.32 10.05 -11.85
N GLU A 32 -20.13 9.99 -10.77
CA GLU A 32 -21.13 11.02 -10.55
C GLU A 32 -20.47 12.39 -10.39
N VAL A 33 -21.04 13.39 -11.05
CA VAL A 33 -20.52 14.76 -11.08
C VAL A 33 -21.49 15.71 -10.38
N ASN A 34 -20.93 16.68 -9.66
CA ASN A 34 -21.72 17.78 -9.10
C ASN A 34 -22.06 18.85 -10.16
N LEU A 35 -22.76 19.91 -9.75
CA LEU A 35 -23.14 21.03 -10.63
C LEU A 35 -21.94 21.78 -11.23
N ASP A 36 -20.77 21.70 -10.58
CA ASP A 36 -19.53 22.32 -11.03
C ASP A 36 -18.72 21.39 -11.96
N GLY A 37 -19.22 20.18 -12.25
CA GLY A 37 -18.56 19.18 -13.09
C GLY A 37 -17.45 18.39 -12.39
N VAL A 38 -17.36 18.46 -11.06
CA VAL A 38 -16.37 17.71 -10.27
C VAL A 38 -16.91 16.32 -9.96
N ALA A 39 -16.15 15.28 -10.35
CA ALA A 39 -16.51 13.89 -10.10
C ALA A 39 -16.21 13.48 -8.64
N VAL A 40 -17.00 12.56 -8.10
CA VAL A 40 -16.77 11.97 -6.77
C VAL A 40 -15.39 11.31 -6.69
N SER A 41 -14.98 10.59 -7.74
CA SER A 41 -13.65 10.00 -7.87
C SER A 41 -12.50 11.01 -7.76
N GLU A 42 -12.65 12.20 -8.36
CA GLU A 42 -11.64 13.27 -8.28
C GLU A 42 -11.47 13.79 -6.85
N VAL A 43 -12.58 13.93 -6.11
CA VAL A 43 -12.53 14.33 -4.70
C VAL A 43 -11.91 13.23 -3.84
N ALA A 44 -12.28 11.97 -4.08
CA ALA A 44 -11.74 10.81 -3.37
C ALA A 44 -10.22 10.70 -3.59
N GLU A 45 -9.76 10.84 -4.83
CA GLU A 45 -8.33 10.81 -5.18
C GLU A 45 -7.55 11.92 -4.44
N LYS A 46 -8.08 13.16 -4.43
CA LYS A 46 -7.45 14.28 -3.70
C LYS A 46 -7.38 14.02 -2.19
N VAL A 47 -8.45 13.51 -1.58
CA VAL A 47 -8.48 13.18 -0.15
C VAL A 47 -7.45 12.10 0.17
N ILE A 48 -7.44 11.01 -0.62
CA ILE A 48 -6.48 9.92 -0.50
C ILE A 48 -5.05 10.45 -0.61
N TRP A 49 -4.76 11.23 -1.65
CA TRP A 49 -3.44 11.79 -1.90
C TRP A 49 -2.93 12.58 -0.70
N ASN A 50 -3.72 13.52 -0.19
CA ASN A 50 -3.34 14.34 0.95
C ASN A 50 -3.09 13.48 2.20
N CYS A 51 -3.93 12.47 2.45
CA CYS A 51 -3.73 11.57 3.59
C CYS A 51 -2.44 10.75 3.47
N LEU A 52 -2.10 10.30 2.24
CA LEU A 52 -0.88 9.53 1.99
C LEU A 52 0.38 10.40 2.08
N VAL A 53 0.31 11.68 1.71
CA VAL A 53 1.43 12.62 1.84
C VAL A 53 1.66 13.01 3.31
N GLU A 54 0.58 13.28 4.05
CA GLU A 54 0.67 13.77 5.43
C GLU A 54 0.95 12.65 6.44
N GLU A 55 0.15 11.59 6.44
CA GLU A 55 0.17 10.55 7.49
C GLU A 55 -0.15 9.16 6.90
N PRO A 56 0.77 8.58 6.09
CA PRO A 56 0.52 7.35 5.34
C PRO A 56 0.21 6.15 6.25
N THR A 57 0.89 6.03 7.40
CA THR A 57 0.67 4.92 8.33
C THR A 57 -0.72 4.96 8.96
N LEU A 58 -1.28 6.15 9.20
CA LEU A 58 -2.62 6.29 9.78
C LEU A 58 -3.71 6.00 8.75
N PHE A 59 -3.55 6.48 7.52
CA PHE A 59 -4.49 6.19 6.45
C PHE A 59 -4.49 4.70 6.08
N LEU A 60 -3.31 4.09 6.01
CA LEU A 60 -3.16 2.68 5.65
C LEU A 60 -3.38 1.72 6.81
N ARG A 61 -3.57 2.21 8.04
CA ARG A 61 -3.65 1.39 9.27
C ARG A 61 -4.57 0.17 9.11
N THR A 62 -5.77 0.36 8.56
CA THR A 62 -6.74 -0.73 8.37
C THR A 62 -6.16 -1.87 7.53
N PHE A 63 -5.39 -1.56 6.48
CA PHE A 63 -4.68 -2.56 5.69
C PHE A 63 -3.57 -3.21 6.52
N LEU A 64 -2.69 -2.40 7.11
CA LEU A 64 -1.50 -2.87 7.82
C LEU A 64 -1.85 -3.70 9.08
N GLU A 65 -3.01 -3.50 9.69
CA GLU A 65 -3.40 -4.28 10.87
C GLU A 65 -4.14 -5.57 10.50
N LYS A 66 -4.89 -5.57 9.39
CA LYS A 66 -5.84 -6.64 9.07
C LYS A 66 -5.44 -7.53 7.90
N ILE A 67 -4.41 -7.18 7.12
CA ILE A 67 -3.92 -7.99 5.99
C ILE A 67 -3.40 -9.38 6.40
N THR A 68 -3.11 -9.60 7.68
CA THR A 68 -2.76 -10.91 8.26
C THR A 68 -4.00 -11.76 8.63
N GLN A 69 -5.20 -11.16 8.66
CA GLN A 69 -6.47 -11.85 8.92
C GLN A 69 -6.94 -12.51 7.62
N ARG A 70 -6.87 -13.84 7.56
CA ARG A 70 -7.14 -14.58 6.31
C ARG A 70 -8.50 -14.29 5.68
N ASP A 71 -9.53 -14.11 6.50
CA ASP A 71 -10.89 -13.78 6.09
C ASP A 71 -11.01 -12.42 5.37
N LYS A 72 -10.07 -11.49 5.62
CA LYS A 72 -10.06 -10.14 5.02
C LYS A 72 -8.90 -9.91 4.07
N GLN A 73 -7.91 -10.79 4.09
CA GLN A 73 -6.66 -10.59 3.35
C GLN A 73 -6.92 -10.38 1.87
N GLU A 74 -7.75 -11.20 1.24
CA GLU A 74 -8.06 -11.11 -0.19
C GLU A 74 -8.72 -9.76 -0.55
N GLU A 75 -9.75 -9.37 0.21
CA GLU A 75 -10.45 -8.09 0.04
C GLU A 75 -9.50 -6.89 0.23
N LEU A 76 -8.67 -6.91 1.27
CA LEU A 76 -7.74 -5.83 1.57
C LEU A 76 -6.62 -5.74 0.55
N ILE A 77 -6.11 -6.88 0.06
CA ILE A 77 -5.14 -6.91 -1.03
C ILE A 77 -5.76 -6.35 -2.31
N PHE A 78 -6.99 -6.74 -2.64
CA PHE A 78 -7.73 -6.21 -3.79
C PHE A 78 -7.89 -4.69 -3.71
N LEU A 79 -8.37 -4.17 -2.58
CA LEU A 79 -8.54 -2.72 -2.37
C LEU A 79 -7.20 -1.98 -2.36
N LEU A 80 -6.14 -2.58 -1.84
CA LEU A 80 -4.81 -1.98 -1.86
C LEU A 80 -4.27 -1.89 -3.30
N ARG A 81 -4.45 -2.93 -4.13
CA ARG A 81 -4.12 -2.86 -5.56
C ARG A 81 -4.95 -1.81 -6.28
N LYS A 82 -6.26 -1.74 -6.01
CA LYS A 82 -7.14 -0.72 -6.59
C LYS A 82 -6.64 0.68 -6.23
N LEU A 83 -6.30 0.92 -4.98
CA LEU A 83 -5.69 2.18 -4.54
C LEU A 83 -4.41 2.49 -5.32
N LEU A 84 -3.46 1.55 -5.38
CA LEU A 84 -2.19 1.74 -6.08
C LEU A 84 -2.37 1.97 -7.58
N TYR A 85 -3.36 1.34 -8.20
CA TYR A 85 -3.67 1.52 -9.63
C TYR A 85 -4.15 2.94 -9.94
N HIS A 86 -4.95 3.54 -9.06
CA HIS A 86 -5.44 4.92 -9.25
C HIS A 86 -4.36 5.97 -8.97
N LEU A 87 -3.33 5.63 -8.19
CA LEU A 87 -2.21 6.52 -7.93
C LEU A 87 -1.19 6.42 -9.07
N ARG A 88 -1.17 7.43 -9.95
CA ARG A 88 -0.18 7.52 -11.05
C ARG A 88 1.27 7.48 -10.58
N GLU A 89 1.52 8.02 -9.39
CA GLU A 89 2.80 8.01 -8.68
C GLU A 89 2.51 7.86 -7.18
N LEU A 90 3.34 7.14 -6.42
CA LEU A 90 3.19 7.12 -4.97
C LEU A 90 4.07 8.18 -4.30
N PRO A 91 3.56 8.89 -3.27
CA PRO A 91 4.42 9.70 -2.42
C PRO A 91 5.55 8.83 -1.84
N ALA A 92 6.79 9.33 -1.88
CA ALA A 92 7.96 8.55 -1.47
C ALA A 92 7.82 7.98 -0.04
N GLN A 93 7.26 8.77 0.90
CA GLN A 93 7.02 8.32 2.27
C GLN A 93 6.06 7.13 2.34
N THR A 94 4.97 7.18 1.57
CA THR A 94 4.01 6.07 1.42
C THR A 94 4.67 4.84 0.81
N ALA A 95 5.45 5.02 -0.25
CA ALA A 95 6.14 3.93 -0.92
C ALA A 95 7.11 3.21 0.04
N HIS A 96 7.92 3.96 0.79
CA HIS A 96 8.80 3.39 1.83
C HIS A 96 8.01 2.71 2.96
N CYS A 97 6.90 3.30 3.42
CA CYS A 97 6.04 2.72 4.45
C CYS A 97 5.48 1.36 4.02
N LEU A 98 4.87 1.30 2.83
CA LEU A 98 4.33 0.08 2.25
C LEU A 98 5.42 -0.96 1.99
N PHE A 99 6.55 -0.55 1.42
CA PHE A 99 7.69 -1.44 1.15
C PHE A 99 8.18 -2.10 2.45
N ASN A 100 8.46 -1.32 3.48
CA ASN A 100 8.97 -1.82 4.76
C ASN A 100 7.97 -2.77 5.42
N TYR A 101 6.68 -2.42 5.40
CA TYR A 101 5.65 -3.27 5.97
C TYR A 101 5.53 -4.60 5.22
N LEU A 102 5.44 -4.58 3.88
CA LEU A 102 5.28 -5.78 3.05
C LEU A 102 6.49 -6.70 3.15
N VAL A 103 7.71 -6.16 3.19
CA VAL A 103 8.92 -6.96 3.43
C VAL A 103 8.88 -7.60 4.82
N GLY A 104 8.45 -6.85 5.85
CA GLY A 104 8.22 -7.39 7.20
C GLY A 104 7.19 -8.52 7.23
N PHE A 105 6.09 -8.34 6.52
CA PHE A 105 5.03 -9.34 6.37
C PHE A 105 5.54 -10.62 5.69
N ILE A 106 6.31 -10.50 4.61
CA ILE A 106 6.91 -11.64 3.93
C ILE A 106 7.87 -12.37 4.87
N MET A 107 8.75 -11.62 5.55
CA MET A 107 9.69 -12.17 6.53
C MET A 107 9.00 -12.91 7.68
N PHE A 108 7.84 -12.43 8.14
CA PHE A 108 7.04 -13.10 9.16
C PHE A 108 6.62 -14.51 8.73
N TYR A 109 6.06 -14.65 7.52
CA TYR A 109 5.64 -15.96 7.00
C TYR A 109 6.82 -16.89 6.64
N VAL A 110 7.97 -16.33 6.29
CA VAL A 110 9.20 -17.12 6.04
C VAL A 110 9.71 -17.73 7.35
N ARG A 111 9.68 -16.97 8.45
CA ARG A 111 10.16 -17.42 9.78
C ARG A 111 9.14 -18.29 10.52
N SER A 112 7.85 -18.12 10.25
CA SER A 112 6.78 -18.87 10.90
C SER A 112 5.76 -19.35 9.85
N PRO A 113 6.07 -20.46 9.14
CA PRO A 113 5.18 -21.00 8.13
C PRO A 113 3.86 -21.44 8.79
N ALA A 114 2.75 -20.93 8.27
CA ALA A 114 1.40 -21.27 8.69
C ALA A 114 0.55 -21.51 7.44
N GLU A 115 -0.43 -22.43 7.49
CA GLU A 115 -1.12 -23.04 6.34
C GLU A 115 -1.13 -22.23 5.02
N GLY A 116 -2.13 -21.48 4.55
CA GLY A 116 -2.03 -20.58 3.37
C GLY A 116 -0.98 -19.43 3.38
N GLY A 117 0.15 -19.54 4.08
CA GLY A 117 1.21 -18.53 4.13
C GLY A 117 1.95 -18.33 2.82
N THR A 118 2.09 -19.38 2.00
CA THR A 118 2.60 -19.28 0.62
C THR A 118 1.70 -18.37 -0.21
N GLU A 119 0.39 -18.54 -0.13
CA GLU A 119 -0.54 -17.69 -0.89
C GLU A 119 -0.51 -16.24 -0.39
N ALA A 120 -0.53 -16.04 0.94
CA ALA A 120 -0.38 -14.73 1.56
C ALA A 120 0.89 -13.99 1.09
N VAL A 121 2.02 -14.69 1.04
CA VAL A 121 3.28 -14.10 0.56
C VAL A 121 3.25 -13.80 -0.93
N GLY A 122 2.61 -14.63 -1.77
CA GLY A 122 2.40 -14.32 -3.19
C GLY A 122 1.55 -13.06 -3.41
N GLN A 123 0.47 -12.91 -2.62
CA GLN A 123 -0.37 -11.71 -2.64
C GLN A 123 0.40 -10.46 -2.20
N ALA A 124 1.21 -10.56 -1.16
CA ALA A 124 2.05 -9.44 -0.70
C ALA A 124 3.15 -9.07 -1.72
N LEU A 125 3.79 -10.06 -2.36
CA LEU A 125 4.83 -9.83 -3.38
C LEU A 125 4.29 -9.07 -4.60
N SER A 126 3.09 -9.40 -5.04
CA SER A 126 2.46 -8.72 -6.19
C SER A 126 2.03 -7.29 -5.86
N VAL A 127 1.70 -6.97 -4.60
CA VAL A 127 1.54 -5.56 -4.16
C VAL A 127 2.91 -4.87 -4.09
N LEU A 128 3.90 -5.55 -3.51
CA LEU A 128 5.27 -5.03 -3.38
C LEU A 128 5.85 -4.66 -4.75
N TRP A 129 5.55 -5.43 -5.80
CA TRP A 129 5.96 -5.14 -7.17
C TRP A 129 5.45 -3.78 -7.68
N GLN A 130 4.23 -3.38 -7.33
CA GLN A 130 3.68 -2.07 -7.73
C GLN A 130 4.34 -0.92 -6.96
N VAL A 131 4.79 -1.17 -5.74
CA VAL A 131 5.39 -0.16 -4.85
C VAL A 131 6.86 0.08 -5.17
N VAL A 132 7.63 -0.96 -5.48
CA VAL A 132 9.09 -0.89 -5.69
C VAL A 132 9.54 0.20 -6.66
N PRO A 133 8.90 0.43 -7.83
CA PRO A 133 9.28 1.50 -8.74
C PRO A 133 9.18 2.91 -8.14
N SER A 134 8.31 3.09 -7.15
CA SER A 134 8.12 4.38 -6.45
C SER A 134 9.09 4.58 -5.28
N VAL A 135 9.94 3.59 -4.97
CA VAL A 135 10.90 3.66 -3.87
C VAL A 135 12.27 4.12 -4.39
N ASN A 136 12.62 5.37 -4.11
CA ASN A 136 13.93 5.92 -4.49
C ASN A 136 15.07 5.18 -3.77
N GLY A 137 16.09 4.76 -4.54
CA GLY A 137 17.31 4.16 -4.01
C GLY A 137 17.25 2.66 -3.70
N ILE A 138 16.15 1.97 -4.03
CA ILE A 138 16.07 0.50 -3.96
C ILE A 138 15.84 -0.04 -5.37
N TYR A 139 16.80 -0.82 -5.88
CA TYR A 139 16.61 -1.52 -7.15
C TYR A 139 16.00 -2.89 -6.90
N PHE A 140 15.23 -3.38 -7.87
CA PHE A 140 14.62 -4.71 -7.81
C PHE A 140 15.64 -5.85 -7.55
N LYS A 141 16.88 -5.67 -8.00
CA LYS A 141 18.00 -6.58 -7.70
C LYS A 141 18.34 -6.67 -6.21
N ASP A 142 18.22 -5.57 -5.47
CA ASP A 142 18.54 -5.48 -4.04
C ASP A 142 17.43 -6.14 -3.22
N LEU A 143 16.17 -6.03 -3.68
CA LEU A 143 15.04 -6.78 -3.13
C LEU A 143 15.22 -8.29 -3.33
N LYS A 144 15.54 -8.73 -4.56
CA LYS A 144 15.85 -10.15 -4.83
C LYS A 144 16.99 -10.66 -3.95
N GLN A 145 18.03 -9.84 -3.73
CA GLN A 145 19.14 -10.20 -2.85
C GLN A 145 18.70 -10.31 -1.38
N THR A 146 17.88 -9.38 -0.89
CA THR A 146 17.34 -9.40 0.47
C THR A 146 16.50 -10.66 0.70
N LEU A 147 15.59 -10.98 -0.23
CA LEU A 147 14.75 -12.18 -0.14
C LEU A 147 15.56 -13.49 -0.25
N ARG A 148 16.65 -13.50 -1.03
CA ARG A 148 17.56 -14.66 -1.12
C ARG A 148 18.37 -14.88 0.17
N LYS A 149 18.84 -13.82 0.82
CA LYS A 149 19.60 -13.92 2.08
C LYS A 149 18.75 -14.45 3.24
N GLU A 150 17.45 -14.16 3.25
CA GLU A 150 16.51 -14.58 4.29
C GLU A 150 15.98 -16.03 4.14
N GLN A 151 16.61 -16.86 3.30
CA GLN A 151 16.24 -18.27 3.07
C GLN A 151 14.78 -18.47 2.60
N CYS A 152 14.27 -17.57 1.76
CA CYS A 152 12.99 -17.75 1.06
C CYS A 152 12.99 -18.89 0.02
N ASP A 153 13.88 -19.88 0.10
CA ASP A 153 14.06 -20.94 -0.90
C ASP A 153 12.80 -21.79 -1.12
N ARG A 154 11.99 -21.97 -0.07
CA ARG A 154 10.66 -22.60 -0.16
C ARG A 154 9.65 -21.78 -0.99
N MET A 155 9.81 -20.46 -0.96
CA MET A 155 8.96 -19.48 -1.64
C MET A 155 9.56 -19.01 -2.97
N ARG A 156 10.76 -19.49 -3.32
CA ARG A 156 11.52 -19.09 -4.50
C ARG A 156 10.72 -19.28 -5.79
N ARG A 157 9.93 -20.36 -5.90
CA ARG A 157 9.03 -20.58 -7.05
C ARG A 157 8.04 -19.44 -7.21
N VAL A 158 7.36 -19.01 -6.15
CA VAL A 158 6.39 -17.90 -6.25
C VAL A 158 7.08 -16.56 -6.51
N ILE A 159 8.26 -16.33 -5.92
CA ILE A 159 9.06 -15.13 -6.20
C ILE A 159 9.50 -15.09 -7.67
N ASP A 160 9.94 -16.23 -8.21
CA ASP A 160 10.39 -16.36 -9.59
C ASP A 160 9.19 -16.31 -10.56
N ASP A 161 8.06 -16.93 -10.24
CA ASP A 161 6.81 -16.88 -11.01
C ASP A 161 6.28 -15.44 -11.10
N VAL A 162 6.14 -14.74 -9.97
CA VAL A 162 5.74 -13.32 -9.94
C VAL A 162 6.76 -12.43 -10.68
N ALA A 163 8.05 -12.79 -10.65
CA ALA A 163 9.09 -12.04 -11.37
C ALA A 163 9.22 -12.41 -12.85
N SER A 164 8.56 -13.47 -13.32
CA SER A 164 8.59 -13.95 -14.70
C SER A 164 7.26 -13.74 -15.44
N GLU A 165 6.16 -13.48 -14.72
CA GLU A 165 4.94 -12.98 -15.33
C GLU A 165 5.16 -11.59 -15.94
N PRO A 166 4.95 -11.43 -17.25
CA PRO A 166 4.98 -10.13 -17.90
C PRO A 166 3.62 -9.46 -17.70
N PHE A 167 3.24 -9.15 -16.45
CA PHE A 167 2.02 -8.38 -16.16
C PHE A 167 2.14 -6.89 -16.53
N CYS A 168 3.16 -6.53 -17.33
CA CYS A 168 3.42 -5.19 -17.80
C CYS A 168 4.03 -5.18 -19.21
N THR A 169 3.38 -5.85 -20.17
CA THR A 169 3.61 -5.59 -21.61
C THR A 169 2.39 -4.99 -22.32
N SER A 170 1.42 -4.47 -21.58
CA SER A 170 0.15 -4.00 -22.17
C SER A 170 -0.39 -2.69 -21.62
N ILE A 171 0.43 -1.83 -21.00
CA ILE A 171 0.04 -0.43 -20.72
C ILE A 171 1.27 0.47 -20.89
N GLN A 172 1.71 0.65 -22.13
CA GLN A 172 2.49 1.82 -22.54
C GLN A 172 2.37 2.13 -24.05
N GLU A 173 1.22 1.84 -24.65
CA GLU A 173 0.81 2.39 -25.94
C GLU A 173 -0.51 3.15 -25.80
#